data_AF-U5HFC5-F1
#
_entry.id   AF-U5HFC5-F1
#
_cell.length_a   1.000
_cell.length_b   1.000
_cell.length_c   1.000
_cell.angle_alpha   90.00
_cell.angle_beta   90.00
_cell.angle_gamma   90.00
#
_symmetry.space_group_name_H-M   'P 1'
#
loop_
_entity.id
_entity.type
_entity.pdbx_description
1 polymer ?
#
loop_
_entity_poly.entity_id
_entity_poly.type
_entity_poly.pdbx_seq_one_letter_code
_entity_poly.pdbx_strand_id
1 'polypeptide(L)'
;MSSTPLQDAAEARKAKLAALKKRKTLHDSGAPISSNLDLDGEHDAAPSDVFQFRNYDPTTGTARKHARTDELDTVEKQVEGLADQVIARDEATRVQELDLTNIQPKKPNWDLKRDLDRKLGRLRHKTDQAISQLIRKRLQAEKGTEAAAQVGLVSGFDDRDEDPESDDE
;
A
#
# COMPACT_ATOMS: atom_id res chain seq x y z
N MET A 1 -75.59 31.48 41.49
CA MET A 1 -74.95 32.53 40.68
C MET A 1 -74.59 31.90 39.35
N SER A 2 -75.43 32.06 38.32
CA SER A 2 -75.23 31.45 37.00
C SER A 2 -74.13 32.18 36.24
N SER A 3 -73.08 31.47 35.83
CA SER A 3 -72.10 32.01 34.88
C SER A 3 -72.81 32.42 33.60
N THR A 4 -72.39 33.54 33.02
CA THR A 4 -72.96 34.02 31.77
C THR A 4 -72.40 33.19 30.61
N PRO A 5 -73.16 32.95 29.53
CA PRO A 5 -72.69 32.13 28.39
C PRO A 5 -71.42 32.69 27.72
N LEU A 6 -71.17 34.00 27.84
CA LEU A 6 -69.91 34.61 27.40
C LEU A 6 -68.70 34.19 28.25
N GLN A 7 -68.89 33.98 29.55
CA GLN A 7 -67.82 33.58 30.47
C GLN A 7 -67.38 32.15 30.21
N ASP A 8 -68.33 31.22 30.04
CA ASP A 8 -68.03 29.81 29.75
C ASP A 8 -67.30 29.65 28.40
N ALA A 9 -67.69 30.43 27.38
CA ALA A 9 -67.00 30.43 26.09
C ALA A 9 -65.56 30.96 26.18
N ALA A 10 -65.31 31.96 27.02
CA ALA A 10 -63.98 32.51 27.26
C ALA A 10 -63.08 31.49 27.98
N GLU A 11 -63.62 30.77 28.96
CA GLU A 11 -62.90 29.72 29.71
C GLU A 11 -62.57 28.52 28.84
N ALA A 12 -63.50 28.05 27.99
CA ALA A 12 -63.25 26.98 27.03
C ALA A 12 -62.14 27.36 26.02
N ARG A 13 -62.15 28.59 25.50
CA ARG A 13 -61.09 29.09 24.62
C ARG A 13 -59.75 29.18 25.34
N LYS A 14 -59.73 29.64 26.59
CA LYS A 14 -58.52 29.72 27.43
C LYS A 14 -57.94 28.32 27.69
N ALA A 15 -58.76 27.33 28.02
CA ALA A 15 -58.33 25.94 28.22
C ALA A 15 -57.75 25.34 26.94
N LYS A 16 -58.42 25.53 25.79
CA LYS A 16 -57.94 25.07 24.48
C LYS A 16 -56.59 25.70 24.09
N LEU A 17 -56.44 27.01 24.30
CA LEU A 17 -55.18 27.71 24.04
C LEU A 17 -54.07 27.28 24.99
N ALA A 18 -54.39 26.96 26.25
CA ALA A 18 -53.42 26.42 27.20
C ALA A 18 -52.92 25.03 26.78
N ALA A 19 -53.81 24.14 26.32
CA ALA A 19 -53.43 22.82 25.80
C ALA A 19 -52.54 22.94 24.55
N LEU A 20 -52.88 23.83 23.62
CA LEU A 20 -52.06 24.12 22.43
C LEU A 20 -50.68 24.69 22.78
N LYS A 21 -50.61 25.58 23.77
CA LYS A 21 -49.34 26.12 24.28
C LYS A 21 -48.46 25.01 24.87
N LYS A 22 -49.02 24.15 25.74
CA LYS A 22 -48.30 23.01 26.34
C LYS A 22 -47.76 22.04 25.27
N ARG A 23 -48.54 21.77 24.22
CA ARG A 23 -48.08 20.92 23.10
C ARG A 23 -46.93 21.58 22.31
N LYS A 24 -47.02 22.88 22.05
CA LYS A 24 -45.95 23.62 21.35
C LYS A 24 -44.64 23.63 22.14
N THR A 25 -44.70 23.86 23.45
CA THR A 25 -43.49 23.87 24.29
C THR A 25 -42.81 22.50 24.32
N LEU A 26 -43.58 21.41 24.34
CA LEU A 26 -43.03 20.04 24.31
C LEU A 26 -42.37 19.71 22.96
N HIS A 27 -42.96 20.16 21.85
CA HIS A 27 -42.38 20.03 20.51
C HIS A 27 -41.06 20.82 20.37
N ASP A 28 -41.00 22.05 20.89
CA ASP A 28 -39.78 22.87 20.86
C ASP A 28 -38.66 22.32 21.75
N SER A 29 -38.99 21.62 22.83
CA SER A 29 -38.00 21.01 23.74
C SER A 29 -37.45 19.66 23.28
N GLY A 30 -37.92 19.13 22.14
CA GLY A 30 -37.46 17.84 21.59
C GLY A 30 -37.72 16.62 22.50
N ALA A 31 -38.59 16.76 23.51
CA ALA A 31 -38.92 15.69 24.45
C ALA A 31 -39.90 14.70 23.81
N PRO A 32 -39.74 13.38 24.04
CA PRO A 32 -40.59 12.38 23.40
C PRO A 32 -42.06 12.59 23.83
N ILE A 33 -42.94 12.63 22.83
CA ILE A 33 -44.39 12.71 23.03
C ILE A 33 -44.83 11.39 23.65
N SER A 34 -45.05 11.37 24.97
CA SER A 34 -45.83 10.29 25.59
C SER A 34 -47.29 10.52 25.20
N SER A 35 -47.77 9.75 24.23
CA SER A 35 -49.19 9.70 23.86
C SER A 35 -49.96 8.81 24.83
N ASN A 36 -49.79 9.01 26.14
CA ASN A 36 -50.61 8.39 27.18
C ASN A 36 -51.14 9.50 28.08
N LEU A 37 -52.14 10.21 27.56
CA LEU A 37 -53.14 10.85 28.41
C LEU A 37 -54.50 10.28 28.02
N ASP A 38 -54.60 8.95 27.98
CA ASP A 38 -55.87 8.26 27.94
C ASP A 38 -56.20 7.76 29.35
N LEU A 39 -57.41 8.16 29.75
CA LEU A 39 -58.17 7.62 30.86
C LEU A 39 -58.11 6.07 30.85
N ASP A 40 -57.74 5.52 32.01
CA ASP A 40 -58.12 4.22 32.58
C ASP A 40 -57.95 2.93 31.74
N GLY A 41 -57.05 2.04 32.20
CA GLY A 41 -57.20 0.59 32.04
C GLY A 41 -55.98 -0.19 31.52
N GLU A 42 -55.31 -0.90 32.44
CA GLU A 42 -54.56 -2.16 32.28
C GLU A 42 -54.22 -2.67 30.86
N HIS A 43 -52.96 -2.59 30.43
CA HIS A 43 -52.22 -3.71 29.80
C HIS A 43 -50.74 -3.35 29.50
N ASP A 44 -49.85 -4.18 30.07
CA ASP A 44 -48.63 -4.77 29.51
C ASP A 44 -47.56 -3.90 28.80
N ALA A 45 -46.32 -4.08 29.26
CA ALA A 45 -45.13 -3.35 28.85
C ALA A 45 -44.64 -3.80 27.45
N ALA A 46 -45.13 -3.15 26.40
CA ALA A 46 -44.49 -3.17 25.08
C ALA A 46 -43.63 -1.90 24.90
N PRO A 47 -42.40 -2.01 24.35
CA PRO A 47 -41.58 -0.83 24.11
C PRO A 47 -42.29 0.05 23.10
N SER A 48 -42.66 1.25 23.52
CA SER A 48 -43.26 2.27 22.66
C SER A 48 -42.41 2.42 21.39
N ASP A 49 -43.02 2.21 20.23
CA ASP A 49 -42.37 2.38 18.93
C ASP A 49 -42.05 3.86 18.73
N VAL A 50 -40.89 4.30 19.23
CA VAL A 50 -40.46 5.68 19.16
C VAL A 50 -40.10 5.95 17.71
N PHE A 51 -40.89 6.80 17.05
CA PHE A 51 -40.66 7.22 15.67
C PHE A 51 -39.26 7.86 15.54
N GLN A 52 -38.30 7.10 15.00
CA GLN A 52 -36.94 7.56 14.75
C GLN A 52 -36.85 8.17 13.37
N PHE A 53 -36.40 9.43 13.30
CA PHE A 53 -36.09 10.04 12.01
C PHE A 53 -34.88 9.32 11.38
N ARG A 54 -34.95 9.08 10.07
CA ARG A 54 -33.87 8.40 9.31
C ARG A 54 -32.50 9.07 9.43
N ASN A 55 -32.49 10.37 9.73
CA ASN A 55 -31.31 11.21 9.95
C ASN A 55 -31.04 11.50 11.44
N TYR A 56 -31.56 10.72 12.38
CA TYR A 56 -31.25 10.88 13.81
C TYR A 56 -30.19 9.87 14.24
N ASP A 57 -29.19 10.33 14.99
CA ASP A 57 -28.21 9.46 15.65
C ASP A 57 -28.57 9.33 17.14
N PRO A 58 -28.98 8.13 17.60
CA PRO A 58 -29.44 7.92 18.98
C PRO A 58 -28.31 8.02 20.01
N THR A 59 -27.05 7.94 19.59
CA THR A 59 -25.90 8.00 20.51
C THR A 59 -25.47 9.44 20.80
N THR A 60 -25.48 10.29 19.76
CA THR A 60 -25.08 11.70 19.87
C THR A 60 -26.27 12.64 20.08
N GLY A 61 -27.50 12.16 19.88
CA GLY A 61 -28.71 12.96 19.97
C GLY A 61 -28.83 14.03 18.89
N THR A 62 -28.02 13.95 17.83
CA THR A 62 -27.94 14.95 16.77
C THR A 62 -28.27 14.36 15.40
N ALA A 63 -28.32 15.21 14.36
CA ALA A 63 -28.51 14.74 13.01
C ALA A 63 -27.33 13.86 12.56
N ARG A 64 -27.63 12.68 12.01
CA ARG A 64 -26.67 11.74 11.43
C ARG A 64 -25.86 12.43 10.33
N LYS A 65 -24.63 12.80 10.65
CA LYS A 65 -23.68 13.34 9.68
C LYS A 65 -23.14 12.17 8.87
N HIS A 66 -23.43 12.12 7.57
CA HIS A 66 -22.62 11.29 6.69
C HIS A 66 -21.21 11.86 6.75
N ALA A 67 -20.27 11.08 7.32
CA ALA A 67 -18.87 11.42 7.27
C ALA A 67 -18.52 11.51 5.78
N ARG A 68 -18.41 12.74 5.28
CA ARG A 68 -17.77 13.00 4.01
C ARG A 68 -16.33 12.56 4.26
N THR A 69 -16.02 11.34 3.90
CA THR A 69 -14.66 10.81 3.93
C THR A 69 -13.91 11.61 2.87
N ASP A 70 -13.33 12.73 3.27
CA ASP A 70 -12.47 13.60 2.45
C ASP A 70 -11.14 12.90 2.06
N GLU A 71 -11.13 11.57 2.06
CA GLU A 71 -10.02 10.66 1.75
C GLU A 71 -10.14 10.05 0.35
N LEU A 72 -10.94 10.65 -0.53
CA LEU A 72 -10.85 10.30 -1.94
C LEU A 72 -9.48 10.77 -2.45
N ASP A 73 -8.81 9.89 -3.18
CA ASP A 73 -7.55 10.11 -3.89
C ASP A 73 -7.77 11.21 -4.94
N THR A 74 -7.67 12.47 -4.52
CA THR A 74 -7.90 13.63 -5.39
C THR A 74 -6.61 14.01 -6.10
N VAL A 75 -6.72 14.59 -7.30
CA VAL A 75 -5.56 14.99 -8.13
C VAL A 75 -4.68 15.98 -7.38
N GLU A 76 -5.26 16.82 -6.52
CA GLU A 76 -4.53 17.77 -5.70
C GLU A 76 -3.57 17.07 -4.73
N LYS A 77 -3.99 15.96 -4.11
CA LYS A 77 -3.15 15.14 -3.21
C LYS A 77 -2.05 14.39 -3.96
N GLN A 78 -2.32 13.95 -5.19
CA GLN A 78 -1.34 13.25 -6.02
C GLN A 78 -0.25 14.19 -6.56
N VAL A 79 -0.59 15.46 -6.78
CA VAL A 79 0.33 16.49 -7.28
C VAL A 79 1.02 17.23 -6.14
N GLU A 80 0.49 17.14 -4.92
CA GLU A 80 1.12 17.67 -3.71
C GLU A 80 2.56 17.13 -3.56
N GLY A 81 3.54 18.04 -3.50
CA GLY A 81 4.95 17.70 -3.36
C GLY A 81 5.67 17.27 -4.66
N LEU A 82 4.99 17.10 -5.79
CA LEU A 82 5.66 16.80 -7.06
C LEU A 82 6.52 17.99 -7.53
N ALA A 83 6.03 19.22 -7.34
CA ALA A 83 6.79 20.43 -7.63
C ALA A 83 8.10 20.48 -6.81
N ASP A 84 8.02 20.18 -5.51
CA ASP A 84 9.19 20.18 -4.62
C ASP A 84 10.20 19.10 -5.01
N GLN A 85 9.73 17.92 -5.42
CA GLN A 85 10.61 16.85 -5.93
C GLN A 85 11.31 17.25 -7.24
N VAL A 86 10.61 17.93 -8.15
CA VAL A 86 11.19 18.41 -9.40
C VAL A 86 12.24 19.48 -9.12
N ILE A 87 11.95 20.43 -8.23
CA ILE A 87 12.90 21.48 -7.81
C ILE A 87 14.13 20.84 -7.17
N ALA A 88 13.95 19.90 -6.23
CA ALA A 88 15.06 19.20 -5.58
C ALA A 88 15.93 18.40 -6.58
N ARG A 89 15.30 17.79 -7.60
CA ARG A 89 16.03 17.07 -8.67
C ARG A 89 16.82 18.03 -9.55
N ASP A 90 16.24 19.17 -9.91
CA ASP A 90 16.91 20.21 -10.71
C ASP A 90 18.09 20.81 -9.94
N GLU A 91 17.92 21.11 -8.65
CA GLU A 91 18.99 21.56 -7.77
C GLU A 91 20.12 20.53 -7.66
N ALA A 92 19.79 19.24 -7.48
CA ALA A 92 20.79 18.19 -7.43
C ALA A 92 21.58 18.05 -8.74
N THR A 93 20.91 18.22 -9.89
CA THR A 93 21.55 18.18 -11.21
C THR A 93 22.46 19.39 -11.40
N ARG A 94 21.97 20.59 -11.05
CA ARG A 94 22.74 21.83 -11.12
C ARG A 94 23.99 21.81 -10.25
N VAL A 95 23.90 21.24 -9.04
CA VAL A 95 25.07 21.05 -8.16
C VAL A 95 26.11 20.13 -8.80
N GLN A 96 25.68 19.07 -9.50
CA GLN A 96 26.61 18.15 -10.20
C GLN A 96 27.25 18.81 -11.42
N GLU A 97 26.53 19.65 -12.15
CA GLU A 97 27.06 20.41 -13.30
C GLU A 97 28.04 21.50 -12.84
N LEU A 98 27.77 22.13 -11.70
CA LEU A 98 28.64 23.14 -11.08
C LEU A 98 29.81 22.54 -10.29
N ASP A 99 29.92 21.20 -10.22
CA ASP A 99 31.05 20.54 -9.59
C ASP A 99 32.34 20.82 -10.38
N LEU A 100 33.32 21.40 -9.68
CA LEU A 100 34.65 21.74 -10.17
C LEU A 100 35.36 20.54 -10.81
N THR A 101 35.06 19.31 -10.39
CA THR A 101 35.68 18.08 -10.95
C THR A 101 35.21 17.76 -12.38
N ASN A 102 33.98 18.16 -12.72
CA ASN A 102 33.40 17.99 -14.05
C ASN A 102 33.86 19.09 -15.01
N ILE A 103 34.01 20.32 -14.50
CA ILE A 103 34.43 21.51 -15.27
C ILE A 103 35.95 21.51 -15.54
N GLN A 104 36.73 20.75 -14.78
CA GLN A 104 38.18 20.64 -14.99
C GLN A 104 38.53 20.13 -16.40
N PRO A 105 39.54 20.73 -17.05
CA PRO A 105 40.00 20.28 -18.37
C PRO A 105 40.45 18.82 -18.29
N LYS A 106 39.81 17.96 -19.09
CA LYS A 106 40.15 16.54 -19.15
C LYS A 106 41.43 16.32 -19.96
N LYS A 107 42.03 15.14 -19.82
CA LYS A 107 43.21 14.73 -20.60
C LYS A 107 42.88 14.72 -22.10
N PRO A 108 43.82 15.03 -23.01
CA PRO A 108 43.56 15.04 -24.45
C PRO A 108 43.04 13.69 -24.99
N ASN A 109 43.47 12.56 -24.40
CA ASN A 109 43.05 11.22 -24.82
C ASN A 109 41.78 10.71 -24.10
N TRP A 110 41.10 11.55 -23.31
CA TRP A 110 39.96 11.11 -22.52
C TRP A 110 38.78 10.67 -23.39
N ASP A 111 38.51 11.42 -24.46
CA ASP A 111 37.47 11.09 -25.43
C ASP A 111 37.78 9.78 -26.16
N LEU A 112 39.03 9.61 -26.59
CA LEU A 112 39.52 8.39 -27.21
C LEU A 112 39.33 7.17 -26.30
N LYS A 113 39.63 7.32 -25.00
CA LYS A 113 39.42 6.25 -24.00
C LYS A 113 37.95 5.91 -23.85
N ARG A 114 37.07 6.91 -23.75
CA ARG A 114 35.62 6.71 -23.62
C ARG A 114 35.05 5.97 -24.83
N ASP A 115 35.43 6.38 -26.03
CA ASP A 115 34.95 5.77 -27.27
C ASP A 115 35.51 4.36 -27.48
N LEU A 116 36.77 4.14 -27.08
CA LEU A 116 37.37 2.81 -27.03
C LEU A 116 36.63 1.90 -26.04
N ASP A 117 36.34 2.38 -24.83
CA ASP A 117 35.63 1.61 -23.81
C ASP A 117 34.23 1.22 -24.28
N ARG A 118 33.51 2.09 -25.01
CA ARG A 118 32.22 1.77 -25.62
C ARG A 118 32.33 0.65 -26.66
N LYS A 119 33.37 0.68 -27.50
CA LYS A 119 33.64 -0.36 -28.49
C LYS A 119 34.04 -1.69 -27.83
N LEU A 120 34.92 -1.61 -26.82
CA LEU A 120 35.37 -2.77 -26.05
C LEU A 120 34.24 -3.39 -25.22
N GLY A 121 33.26 -2.62 -24.74
CA GLY A 121 32.12 -3.14 -23.97
C GLY A 121 31.40 -4.31 -24.66
N ARG A 122 31.26 -4.25 -26.00
CA ARG A 122 30.67 -5.33 -26.81
C ARG A 122 31.54 -6.59 -26.86
N LEU A 123 32.86 -6.43 -26.79
CA LEU A 123 33.83 -7.52 -26.93
C LEU A 123 34.22 -8.14 -25.57
N ARG A 124 34.26 -7.34 -24.50
CA ARG A 124 34.67 -7.73 -23.14
C ARG A 124 34.01 -9.03 -22.68
N HIS A 125 32.69 -9.16 -22.86
CA HIS A 125 31.97 -10.38 -22.46
C HIS A 125 32.47 -11.64 -23.19
N LYS A 126 32.74 -11.55 -24.50
CA LYS A 126 33.28 -12.68 -25.28
C LYS A 126 34.72 -12.98 -24.89
N THR A 127 35.51 -11.95 -24.62
CA THR A 127 36.89 -12.09 -24.15
C THR A 127 36.93 -12.78 -22.78
N ASP A 128 36.09 -12.38 -21.84
CA ASP A 128 36.00 -12.99 -20.50
C ASP A 128 35.56 -14.45 -20.57
N GLN A 129 34.60 -14.77 -21.46
CA GLN A 129 34.20 -16.14 -21.75
C GLN A 129 35.36 -16.97 -22.33
N ALA A 130 36.09 -16.42 -23.30
CA ALA A 130 37.24 -17.10 -23.91
C ALA A 130 38.38 -17.32 -22.89
N ILE A 131 38.65 -16.33 -22.03
CA ILE A 131 39.62 -16.44 -20.93
C ILE A 131 39.17 -17.55 -19.97
N SER A 132 37.90 -17.58 -19.58
CA SER A 132 37.35 -18.61 -18.70
C SER A 132 37.48 -20.01 -19.30
N GLN A 133 37.21 -20.15 -20.60
CA GLN A 133 37.40 -21.42 -21.32
C GLN A 133 38.88 -21.82 -21.38
N LEU A 134 39.79 -20.87 -21.63
CA LEU A 134 41.22 -21.14 -21.67
C LEU A 134 41.75 -21.59 -20.31
N ILE A 135 41.31 -20.94 -19.23
CA ILE A 135 41.64 -21.34 -17.85
C ILE A 135 41.14 -22.77 -17.59
N ARG A 136 39.89 -23.09 -17.98
CA ARG A 136 39.35 -24.45 -17.81
C ARG A 136 40.20 -25.49 -18.56
N LYS A 137 40.56 -25.21 -19.81
CA LYS A 137 41.42 -26.11 -20.62
C LYS A 137 42.80 -26.28 -19.98
N ARG A 138 43.40 -25.21 -19.47
CA ARG A 138 44.69 -25.26 -18.80
C ARG A 138 44.64 -26.10 -17.53
N LEU A 139 43.63 -25.89 -16.69
CA LEU A 139 43.42 -26.69 -15.47
C LEU A 139 43.16 -28.17 -15.79
N GLN A 140 42.45 -28.47 -16.88
CA GLN A 140 42.25 -29.84 -17.34
C GLN A 140 43.52 -30.47 -17.90
N ALA A 141 44.38 -29.70 -18.57
CA ALA A 141 45.67 -30.19 -19.02
C ALA A 141 46.61 -30.49 -17.84
N GLU A 142 46.66 -29.61 -16.84
CA GLU A 142 47.43 -29.82 -15.60
C GLU A 142 46.89 -31.04 -14.81
N LYS A 143 45.57 -31.16 -14.65
CA LYS A 143 44.95 -32.35 -14.03
C LYS A 143 45.08 -33.61 -14.88
N GLY A 144 45.05 -33.48 -16.20
CA GLY A 144 45.18 -34.58 -17.15
C GLY A 144 46.58 -35.17 -17.14
N THR A 145 47.61 -34.35 -16.92
CA THR A 145 48.98 -34.85 -16.70
C THR A 145 49.11 -35.61 -15.38
N GLU A 146 48.42 -35.18 -14.32
CA GLU A 146 48.43 -35.88 -13.02
C GLU A 146 47.56 -37.16 -13.04
N ALA A 147 46.38 -37.08 -13.65
CA ALA A 147 45.44 -38.21 -13.77
C ALA A 147 45.91 -39.25 -14.79
N ALA A 148 46.53 -38.86 -15.92
CA ALA A 148 47.12 -39.82 -16.85
C ALA A 148 48.37 -40.49 -16.25
N ALA A 149 49.13 -39.80 -15.40
CA ALA A 149 50.23 -40.42 -14.65
C ALA A 149 49.73 -41.42 -13.60
N GLN A 150 48.60 -41.15 -12.92
CA GLN A 150 47.99 -42.11 -11.98
C GLN A 150 47.28 -43.28 -12.67
N VAL A 151 46.58 -43.03 -13.79
CA VAL A 151 45.90 -44.08 -14.56
C VAL A 151 46.91 -44.99 -15.28
N GLY A 152 48.02 -44.45 -15.79
CA GLY A 152 49.10 -45.25 -16.37
C GLY A 152 49.89 -46.09 -15.35
N LEU A 153 49.89 -45.72 -14.06
CA LEU A 153 50.52 -46.50 -13.00
C LEU A 153 49.63 -47.67 -12.54
N VAL A 154 48.30 -47.48 -12.51
CA VAL A 154 47.37 -48.56 -12.12
C VAL A 154 47.09 -49.54 -13.27
N SER A 155 47.11 -49.09 -14.54
CA SER A 155 46.94 -49.99 -15.69
C SER A 155 48.19 -50.82 -16.00
N GLY A 156 49.36 -50.48 -15.44
CA GLY A 156 50.62 -51.23 -15.65
C GLY A 156 50.80 -52.44 -14.74
N PHE A 157 49.86 -52.71 -13.84
CA PHE A 157 49.93 -53.82 -12.86
C PHE A 157 48.96 -54.98 -13.18
N ASP A 158 48.01 -54.80 -14.11
CA ASP A 158 46.94 -55.77 -14.40
C ASP A 158 47.25 -56.71 -15.58
N ASP A 159 48.26 -56.39 -16.41
CA ASP A 159 48.61 -57.13 -17.64
C ASP A 159 49.83 -58.07 -17.47
N ARG A 160 50.14 -58.55 -16.25
CA ARG A 160 51.36 -59.38 -15.99
C ARG A 160 51.14 -60.79 -15.45
N ASP A 161 49.91 -61.23 -15.20
CA ASP A 161 49.66 -62.53 -14.56
C ASP A 161 48.70 -63.43 -15.37
N GLU A 162 48.95 -63.65 -16.68
CA GLU A 162 48.45 -64.85 -17.38
C GLU A 162 49.49 -65.31 -18.43
N ASP A 163 50.54 -65.99 -17.95
CA ASP A 163 51.43 -66.77 -18.82
C ASP A 163 50.79 -68.14 -19.18
N PRO A 164 51.13 -68.72 -20.35
CA PRO A 164 50.42 -69.82 -20.98
C PRO A 164 50.93 -71.21 -20.52
N GLU A 165 50.04 -72.04 -19.97
CA GLU A 165 50.30 -73.47 -19.81
C GLU A 165 49.74 -74.27 -21.01
N SER A 166 50.68 -75.01 -21.60
CA SER A 166 50.55 -76.13 -22.55
C SER A 166 49.67 -77.27 -22.03
N ASP A 167 48.88 -77.92 -22.90
CA ASP A 167 49.11 -79.34 -23.27
C ASP A 167 48.00 -79.93 -24.19
N ASP A 168 48.50 -80.70 -25.17
CA ASP A 168 48.00 -81.96 -25.74
C ASP A 168 46.79 -82.09 -26.71
N GLU A 169 47.09 -82.93 -27.72
CA GLU A 169 46.31 -83.61 -28.78
C GLU A 169 46.05 -82.91 -30.14
#